data_AF-A0A922ID76-F1
#
_entry.id   AF-A0A922ID76-F1
#
_cell.length_a   1.000
_cell.length_b   1.000
_cell.length_c   1.000
_cell.angle_alpha   90.00
_cell.angle_beta   90.00
_cell.angle_gamma   90.00
#
_symmetry.space_group_name_H-M   'P 1'
#
loop_
_entity.id
_entity.type
_entity.pdbx_description
1 polymer ?
#
loop_
_entity_poly.entity_id
_entity_poly.type
_entity_poly.pdbx_seq_one_letter_code
_entity_poly.pdbx_strand_id
1 'polypeptide(L)'
;MTSISVEDNNNNNNGMKMMNFKIFRPCLYQMRLIVENHNHRYYRYRHRFNMFILFIFLFRLIIDLVSYHFDCLFDVWYYDPSSFFIYNLNEKLYTNYMILLAIVTILGLQVQYSFHFKPVDTDSFIIIYELTVKTWQHYLKCKCSDNEKLMKFQSFLRKNPPPQKLPSIPLLRSICRHYHWLLCRIKFELFFHYVDKKKLESQQFASIKTILSWQCRSALVLGQNIFEFIFCYIMVSSSLILIGFPFRFYHSIGEAFQFYHWNRVPLFMIDSLFIFYTFFIMIQSFTFGVYCNLMFFIFHWFEIERMQRSFIQIRIESQRTNRIILLDRIAVYRPTLRYSLLNQLKKNYREYHQLITLYRTAYTEIWGRVTFVYLVISVPLNGMCVLTLNTPDLFYDQMATVLLMLICHSLSITLMMFGIAMQTETLHIFSKYLVPIIQSIGYRNSLSIKFKYEDWFNRLLFGPKYGPNLTIAGTLTYNSIVKAIIIYIGFLIYILDHFHNVYEYDQ
;
A
#
# COMPACT_ATOMS: atom_id res chain seq x y z
N MET A 1 29.59 5.84 -48.01
CA MET A 1 29.47 6.69 -46.81
C MET A 1 28.04 7.19 -46.71
N THR A 2 27.16 6.43 -46.04
CA THR A 2 25.82 6.85 -45.60
C THR A 2 25.23 5.70 -44.79
N SER A 3 25.59 5.61 -43.51
CA SER A 3 25.01 4.69 -42.53
C SER A 3 24.69 5.47 -41.27
N ILE A 4 23.74 6.41 -41.38
CA ILE A 4 23.11 7.11 -40.27
C ILE A 4 21.64 7.23 -40.65
N SER A 5 20.77 6.42 -40.05
CA SER A 5 19.31 6.68 -39.95
C SER A 5 18.48 5.56 -39.31
N VAL A 6 19.05 4.42 -38.89
CA VAL A 6 18.24 3.34 -38.27
C VAL A 6 18.26 3.39 -36.73
N GLU A 7 19.26 4.00 -36.09
CA GLU A 7 19.31 4.12 -34.62
C GLU A 7 18.40 5.23 -34.05
N ASP A 8 18.15 6.31 -34.79
CA ASP A 8 17.34 7.43 -34.27
C ASP A 8 15.83 7.12 -34.19
N ASN A 9 15.32 6.21 -35.05
CA ASN A 9 13.91 5.82 -35.01
C ASN A 9 13.56 4.88 -33.85
N ASN A 10 14.54 4.16 -33.27
CA ASN A 10 14.32 3.34 -32.07
C ASN A 10 14.35 4.20 -30.79
N ASN A 11 15.14 5.29 -30.76
CA ASN A 11 15.17 6.21 -29.63
C ASN A 11 13.90 7.06 -29.52
N ASN A 12 13.33 7.53 -30.64
CA ASN A 12 12.06 8.28 -30.61
C ASN A 12 10.87 7.39 -30.17
N ASN A 13 10.83 6.12 -30.58
CA ASN A 13 9.79 5.18 -30.13
C ASN A 13 9.93 4.80 -28.65
N ASN A 14 11.16 4.76 -28.11
CA ASN A 14 11.40 4.53 -26.69
C ASN A 14 11.05 5.76 -25.84
N GLY A 15 11.33 6.97 -26.33
CA GLY A 15 10.95 8.23 -25.69
C GLY A 15 9.43 8.37 -25.53
N MET A 16 8.68 8.14 -26.62
CA MET A 16 7.22 8.23 -26.59
C MET A 16 6.58 7.12 -25.73
N LYS A 17 7.14 5.90 -25.73
CA LYS A 17 6.73 4.82 -24.82
C LYS A 17 7.05 5.14 -23.35
N MET A 18 8.19 5.76 -23.05
CA MET A 18 8.53 6.19 -21.68
C MET A 18 7.63 7.33 -21.19
N MET A 19 7.25 8.27 -22.07
CA MET A 19 6.37 9.38 -21.71
C MET A 19 4.95 8.90 -21.41
N ASN A 20 4.40 8.00 -22.24
CA ASN A 20 3.12 7.34 -21.96
C ASN A 20 3.17 6.50 -20.68
N PHE A 21 4.28 5.82 -20.41
CA PHE A 21 4.44 5.02 -19.20
C PHE A 21 4.45 5.86 -17.93
N LYS A 22 5.08 7.03 -17.97
CA LYS A 22 5.15 7.98 -16.84
C LYS A 22 3.78 8.55 -16.48
N ILE A 23 2.91 8.78 -17.48
CA ILE A 23 1.58 9.37 -17.30
C ILE A 23 0.57 8.33 -16.81
N PHE A 24 0.58 7.12 -17.38
CA PHE A 24 -0.43 6.10 -17.07
C PHE A 24 -0.03 5.10 -15.98
N ARG A 25 1.24 5.07 -15.55
CA ARG A 25 1.77 4.17 -14.50
C ARG A 25 2.75 4.86 -13.55
N PRO A 26 2.33 5.94 -12.88
CA PRO A 26 3.21 6.74 -12.03
C PRO A 26 3.86 5.96 -10.89
N CYS A 27 3.15 5.05 -10.22
CA CYS A 27 3.70 4.31 -9.08
C CYS A 27 4.78 3.32 -9.52
N LEU A 28 4.50 2.53 -10.57
CA LEU A 28 5.50 1.60 -11.09
C LEU A 28 6.69 2.34 -11.69
N TYR A 29 6.47 3.47 -12.36
CA TYR A 29 7.57 4.31 -12.84
C TYR A 29 8.42 4.85 -11.68
N GLN A 30 7.79 5.28 -10.57
CA GLN A 30 8.50 5.73 -9.37
C GLN A 30 9.32 4.60 -8.74
N MET A 31 8.77 3.38 -8.62
CA MET A 31 9.53 2.24 -8.11
C MET A 31 10.72 1.89 -9.00
N ARG A 32 10.53 1.98 -10.32
CA ARG A 32 11.61 1.78 -11.29
C ARG A 32 12.70 2.83 -11.14
N LEU A 33 12.34 4.10 -11.01
CA LEU A 33 13.29 5.19 -10.78
C LEU A 33 14.07 5.02 -9.47
N ILE A 34 13.40 4.58 -8.41
CA ILE A 34 14.04 4.34 -7.11
C ILE A 34 15.16 3.34 -7.26
N VAL A 35 14.92 2.18 -7.89
CA VAL A 35 15.89 1.09 -7.94
C VAL A 35 16.90 1.27 -9.08
N GLU A 36 16.46 1.54 -10.31
CA GLU A 36 17.34 1.58 -11.48
C GLU A 36 18.17 2.87 -11.53
N ASN A 37 17.61 4.01 -11.09
CA ASN A 37 18.24 5.33 -11.21
C ASN A 37 18.74 5.88 -9.88
N HIS A 38 18.83 5.06 -8.82
CA HIS A 38 19.21 5.51 -7.48
C HIS A 38 20.49 6.36 -7.46
N ASN A 39 21.52 5.88 -8.15
CA ASN A 39 22.84 6.50 -8.18
C ASN A 39 22.93 7.65 -9.20
N HIS A 40 21.89 7.87 -10.00
CA HIS A 40 21.89 8.93 -11.00
C HIS A 40 21.82 10.32 -10.33
N ARG A 41 22.76 11.20 -10.67
CA ARG A 41 22.92 12.51 -10.02
C ARG A 41 21.64 13.37 -10.09
N TYR A 42 20.99 13.41 -11.25
CA TYR A 42 19.73 14.15 -11.44
C TYR A 42 18.58 13.65 -10.54
N TYR A 43 18.47 12.32 -10.36
CA TYR A 43 17.47 11.72 -9.49
C TYR A 43 17.68 12.17 -8.04
N ARG A 44 18.93 12.11 -7.56
CA ARG A 44 19.29 12.55 -6.21
C ARG A 44 19.06 14.05 -6.01
N TYR A 45 19.39 14.90 -6.99
CA TYR A 45 19.13 16.34 -6.89
C TYR A 45 17.64 16.65 -6.81
N ARG A 46 16.81 16.02 -7.65
CA ARG A 46 15.36 16.21 -7.61
C ARG A 46 14.78 15.86 -6.24
N HIS A 47 15.15 14.73 -5.65
CA HIS A 47 14.62 14.33 -4.35
C HIS A 47 15.20 15.14 -3.18
N ARG A 48 16.44 15.62 -3.29
CA ARG A 48 17.00 16.61 -2.33
C ARG A 48 16.25 17.93 -2.39
N PHE A 49 15.90 18.38 -3.58
CA PHE A 49 15.08 19.57 -3.77
C PHE A 49 13.68 19.39 -3.17
N ASN A 50 13.04 18.24 -3.39
CA ASN A 50 11.75 17.94 -2.76
C ASN A 50 11.83 17.97 -1.22
N MET A 51 12.88 17.35 -0.64
CA MET A 51 13.12 17.39 0.81
C MET A 51 13.35 18.82 1.31
N PHE A 52 14.12 19.62 0.57
CA PHE A 52 14.39 21.01 0.91
C PHE A 52 13.11 21.85 0.92
N ILE A 53 12.25 21.67 -0.09
CA ILE A 53 10.93 22.33 -0.16
C ILE A 53 10.06 21.96 1.04
N LEU A 54 9.94 20.67 1.34
CA LEU A 54 9.18 20.21 2.51
C LEU A 54 9.74 20.75 3.82
N PHE A 55 11.07 20.88 3.94
CA PHE A 55 11.72 21.45 5.12
C PHE A 55 11.45 22.94 5.26
N ILE A 56 11.54 23.71 4.17
CA ILE A 56 11.16 25.13 4.15
C ILE A 56 9.69 25.29 4.55
N PHE A 57 8.81 24.47 3.99
CA PHE A 57 7.39 24.54 4.31
C PHE A 57 7.13 24.20 5.79
N LEU A 58 7.76 23.16 6.34
CA LEU A 58 7.66 22.85 7.76
C LEU A 58 8.18 23.99 8.64
N PHE A 59 9.32 24.58 8.28
CA PHE A 59 9.92 25.69 9.03
C PHE A 59 9.01 26.92 9.01
N ARG A 60 8.42 27.24 7.85
CA ARG A 60 7.40 28.29 7.69
C ARG A 60 6.22 28.06 8.63
N LEU A 61 5.61 26.87 8.62
CA LEU A 61 4.50 26.52 9.51
C LEU A 61 4.85 26.67 10.99
N ILE A 62 6.08 26.32 11.39
CA ILE A 62 6.56 26.47 12.76
C ILE A 62 6.72 27.96 13.11
N ILE A 63 7.34 28.77 12.24
CA ILE A 63 7.47 30.21 12.48
C ILE A 63 6.09 30.85 12.64
N ASP A 64 5.15 30.53 11.76
CA ASP A 64 3.80 31.09 11.80
C ASP A 64 3.08 30.71 13.10
N LEU A 65 3.17 29.44 13.51
CA LEU A 65 2.62 28.97 14.79
C LEU A 65 3.24 29.67 16.01
N VAL A 66 4.57 29.85 16.01
CA VAL A 66 5.26 30.52 17.12
C VAL A 66 4.94 32.01 17.12
N SER A 67 4.93 32.66 15.95
CA SER A 67 4.57 34.07 15.80
C SER A 67 3.13 34.36 16.25
N TYR A 68 2.20 33.44 16.00
CA TYR A 68 0.80 33.58 16.45
C TYR A 68 0.64 33.51 17.98
N HIS A 69 1.47 32.72 18.67
CA HIS A 69 1.38 32.53 20.12
C HIS A 69 2.32 33.43 20.93
N PHE A 70 3.30 34.07 20.30
CA PHE A 70 4.31 34.88 20.98
C PHE A 70 4.40 36.27 20.35
N ASP A 71 3.87 37.27 21.06
CA ASP A 71 3.86 38.69 20.67
C ASP A 71 5.26 39.26 20.35
N CYS A 72 6.33 38.62 20.86
CA CYS A 72 7.70 39.10 20.70
C CYS A 72 8.29 38.88 19.29
N LEU A 73 7.65 38.09 18.43
CA LEU A 73 8.22 37.67 17.14
C LEU A 73 7.78 38.50 15.92
N PHE A 74 7.14 39.65 16.15
CA PHE A 74 6.36 40.37 15.13
C PHE A 74 5.22 39.49 14.58
N ASP A 75 4.17 40.10 14.02
CA ASP A 75 3.01 39.39 13.43
C ASP A 75 3.36 38.75 12.07
N VAL A 76 4.43 37.97 12.01
CA VAL A 76 4.88 37.24 10.80
C VAL A 76 3.76 36.35 10.28
N TRP A 77 3.02 35.68 11.18
CA TRP A 77 1.88 34.84 10.83
C TRP A 77 0.79 35.60 10.06
N TYR A 78 0.62 36.90 10.34
CA TYR A 78 -0.36 37.76 9.67
C TYR A 78 0.08 38.08 8.25
N TYR A 79 1.38 38.31 8.04
CA TYR A 79 1.94 38.60 6.72
C TYR A 79 2.18 37.35 5.87
N ASP A 80 2.20 36.16 6.47
CA ASP A 80 2.31 34.92 5.73
C ASP A 80 0.99 34.58 5.01
N PRO A 81 1.00 34.47 3.67
CA PRO A 81 -0.21 34.22 2.90
C PRO A 81 -0.95 32.93 3.28
N SER A 82 -0.23 31.85 3.56
CA SER A 82 -0.82 30.54 3.89
C SER A 82 -1.47 30.58 5.26
N SER A 83 -0.74 31.11 6.24
CA SER A 83 -1.19 31.31 7.60
C SER A 83 -2.42 32.22 7.64
N PHE A 84 -2.35 33.39 7.01
CA PHE A 84 -3.44 34.35 6.96
C PHE A 84 -4.70 33.76 6.30
N PHE A 85 -4.54 33.00 5.21
CA PHE A 85 -5.66 32.31 4.59
C PHE A 85 -6.31 31.29 5.53
N ILE A 86 -5.52 30.50 6.26
CA ILE A 86 -6.04 29.52 7.24
C ILE A 86 -6.74 30.23 8.39
N TYR A 87 -6.19 31.35 8.86
CA TYR A 87 -6.80 32.20 9.87
C TYR A 87 -8.15 32.76 9.39
N ASN A 88 -8.21 33.29 8.17
CA ASN A 88 -9.46 33.79 7.58
C ASN A 88 -10.50 32.70 7.34
N LEU A 89 -10.08 31.46 7.09
CA LEU A 89 -11.02 30.34 6.99
C LEU A 89 -11.73 30.08 8.31
N ASN A 90 -10.97 30.08 9.42
CA ASN A 90 -11.52 30.00 10.77
C ASN A 90 -10.42 30.33 11.80
N GLU A 91 -10.51 31.52 12.40
CA GLU A 91 -9.56 32.01 13.41
C GLU A 91 -9.44 31.06 14.61
N LYS A 92 -10.58 30.53 15.09
CA LYS A 92 -10.62 29.65 16.27
C LYS A 92 -9.92 28.31 16.03
N LEU A 93 -9.82 27.88 14.77
CA LEU A 93 -9.21 26.60 14.38
C LEU A 93 -7.82 26.76 13.79
N TYR A 94 -7.30 27.99 13.72
CA TYR A 94 -6.03 28.30 13.10
C TYR A 94 -4.90 27.40 13.61
N THR A 95 -4.68 27.35 14.93
CA THR A 95 -3.65 26.52 15.56
C THR A 95 -3.82 25.04 15.21
N ASN A 96 -5.05 24.53 15.21
CA ASN A 96 -5.34 23.13 14.92
C ASN A 96 -4.99 22.77 13.47
N TYR A 97 -5.36 23.62 12.51
CA TYR A 97 -5.06 23.40 11.10
C TYR A 97 -3.57 23.52 10.78
N MET A 98 -2.87 24.46 11.41
CA MET A 98 -1.43 24.63 11.23
C MET A 98 -0.64 23.43 11.79
N ILE A 99 -1.00 22.94 12.98
CA ILE A 99 -0.41 21.72 13.56
C ILE A 99 -0.69 20.51 12.65
N LEU A 100 -1.91 20.37 12.14
CA LEU A 100 -2.28 19.31 11.22
C LEU A 100 -1.41 19.33 9.94
N LEU A 101 -1.22 20.49 9.34
CA LEU A 101 -0.36 20.66 8.16
C LEU A 101 1.10 20.34 8.46
N ALA A 102 1.62 20.77 9.62
CA ALA A 102 2.98 20.47 10.04
C ALA A 102 3.18 18.96 10.21
N ILE A 103 2.23 18.29 10.86
CA ILE A 103 2.19 16.83 11.03
C ILE A 103 2.20 16.11 9.66
N VAL A 104 1.34 16.50 8.73
CA VAL A 104 1.28 15.89 7.39
C VAL A 104 2.59 16.13 6.62
N THR A 105 3.21 17.30 6.80
CA THR A 105 4.51 17.62 6.21
C THR A 105 5.63 16.75 6.76
N ILE A 106 5.64 16.48 8.08
CA ILE A 106 6.59 15.55 8.72
C ILE A 106 6.43 14.14 8.16
N LEU A 107 5.20 13.67 7.94
CA LEU A 107 4.95 12.39 7.28
C LEU A 107 5.49 12.38 5.84
N GLY A 108 5.27 13.46 5.09
CA GLY A 108 5.84 13.63 3.75
C GLY A 108 7.36 13.53 3.73
N LEU A 109 8.04 14.22 4.65
CA LEU A 109 9.50 14.15 4.84
C LEU A 109 9.97 12.74 5.16
N GLN A 110 9.30 12.06 6.09
CA GLN A 110 9.67 10.70 6.50
C GLN A 110 9.55 9.69 5.36
N VAL A 111 8.49 9.81 4.55
CA VAL A 111 8.28 8.96 3.37
C VAL A 111 9.33 9.28 2.31
N GLN A 112 9.57 10.56 2.00
CA GLN A 112 10.60 10.95 1.03
C GLN A 112 11.98 10.42 1.43
N TYR A 113 12.36 10.61 2.69
CA TYR A 113 13.61 10.09 3.24
C TYR A 113 13.68 8.55 3.12
N SER A 114 12.64 7.85 3.56
CA SER A 114 12.64 6.39 3.62
C SER A 114 12.71 5.71 2.25
N PHE A 115 12.05 6.27 1.23
CA PHE A 115 12.00 5.66 -0.10
C PHE A 115 13.09 6.15 -1.06
N HIS A 116 13.59 7.38 -0.91
CA HIS A 116 14.50 7.97 -1.89
C HIS A 116 15.95 8.11 -1.41
N PHE A 117 16.19 8.07 -0.09
CA PHE A 117 17.52 8.32 0.48
C PHE A 117 18.20 7.09 1.08
N LYS A 118 17.43 6.06 1.47
CA LYS A 118 17.98 4.79 1.92
C LYS A 118 18.64 4.00 0.78
N PRO A 119 19.65 3.17 1.08
CA PRO A 119 20.28 2.29 0.10
C PRO A 119 19.23 1.36 -0.52
N VAL A 120 19.29 1.20 -1.84
CA VAL A 120 18.35 0.38 -2.63
C VAL A 120 18.75 -1.09 -2.73
N ASP A 121 19.99 -1.40 -2.34
CA ASP A 121 20.51 -2.77 -2.33
C ASP A 121 19.92 -3.62 -1.20
N THR A 122 18.97 -3.07 -0.43
CA THR A 122 18.28 -3.79 0.63
C THR A 122 17.17 -4.68 0.07
N ASP A 123 16.96 -5.83 0.71
CA ASP A 123 15.92 -6.77 0.32
C ASP A 123 14.55 -6.07 0.27
N SER A 124 14.29 -5.15 1.21
CA SER A 124 13.07 -4.33 1.28
C SER A 124 12.63 -3.72 -0.05
N PHE A 125 13.56 -3.09 -0.78
CA PHE A 125 13.24 -2.46 -2.07
C PHE A 125 13.22 -3.47 -3.20
N ILE A 126 14.17 -4.42 -3.20
CA ILE A 126 14.28 -5.43 -4.25
C ILE A 126 12.98 -6.25 -4.32
N ILE A 127 12.43 -6.67 -3.18
CA ILE A 127 11.18 -7.44 -3.14
C ILE A 127 10.03 -6.69 -3.80
N ILE A 128 9.76 -5.44 -3.39
CA ILE A 128 8.67 -4.66 -3.98
C ILE A 128 8.93 -4.42 -5.46
N TYR A 129 10.18 -4.21 -5.86
CA TYR A 129 10.55 -4.02 -7.26
C TYR A 129 10.30 -5.28 -8.09
N GLU A 130 10.62 -6.46 -7.56
CA GLU A 130 10.35 -7.73 -8.23
C GLU A 130 8.84 -8.00 -8.32
N LEU A 131 8.10 -7.80 -7.22
CA LEU A 131 6.65 -7.96 -7.16
C LEU A 131 5.91 -7.02 -8.12
N THR A 132 6.42 -5.81 -8.34
CA THR A 132 5.77 -4.79 -9.15
C THR A 132 6.37 -4.70 -10.55
N VAL A 133 7.56 -4.11 -10.67
CA VAL A 133 8.24 -3.79 -11.94
C VAL A 133 8.55 -5.07 -12.71
N LYS A 134 9.21 -6.07 -12.11
CA LYS A 134 9.58 -7.30 -12.84
C LYS A 134 8.34 -8.12 -13.21
N THR A 135 7.37 -8.27 -12.30
CA THR A 135 6.09 -8.94 -12.61
C THR A 135 5.41 -8.29 -13.81
N TRP A 136 5.32 -6.97 -13.83
CA TRP A 136 4.69 -6.23 -14.92
C TRP A 136 5.44 -6.41 -16.25
N GLN A 137 6.77 -6.24 -16.24
CA GLN A 137 7.60 -6.43 -17.42
C GLN A 137 7.48 -7.84 -18.00
N HIS A 138 7.42 -8.85 -17.13
CA HIS A 138 7.26 -10.22 -17.55
C HIS A 138 5.86 -10.51 -18.08
N TYR A 139 4.82 -9.99 -17.42
CA TYR A 139 3.44 -10.06 -17.91
C TYR A 139 3.32 -9.50 -19.34
N LEU A 140 3.98 -8.38 -19.65
CA LEU A 140 3.99 -7.83 -21.01
C LEU A 140 4.61 -8.79 -22.03
N LYS A 141 5.66 -9.54 -21.66
CA LYS A 141 6.31 -10.56 -22.52
C LYS A 141 5.48 -11.85 -22.67
N CYS A 142 4.47 -12.04 -21.83
CA CYS A 142 3.59 -13.22 -21.83
C CYS A 142 2.25 -12.97 -22.53
N LYS A 143 1.97 -11.74 -22.98
CA LYS A 143 0.78 -11.42 -23.77
C LYS A 143 0.82 -12.16 -25.10
N CYS A 144 -0.28 -12.79 -25.47
CA CYS A 144 -0.46 -13.36 -26.79
C CYS A 144 -0.51 -12.24 -27.84
N SER A 145 -0.20 -12.57 -29.09
CA SER A 145 -0.43 -11.66 -30.22
C SER A 145 -1.93 -11.34 -30.36
N ASP A 146 -2.28 -10.22 -31.01
CA ASP A 146 -3.69 -9.82 -31.16
C ASP A 146 -4.52 -10.88 -31.90
N ASN A 147 -3.92 -11.55 -32.89
CA ASN A 147 -4.54 -12.66 -33.62
C ASN A 147 -4.80 -13.86 -32.71
N GLU A 148 -3.81 -14.28 -31.92
CA GLU A 148 -3.97 -15.38 -30.95
C GLU A 148 -5.00 -15.03 -29.87
N LYS A 149 -4.99 -13.78 -29.39
CA LYS A 149 -5.95 -13.28 -28.42
C LYS A 149 -7.37 -13.37 -28.96
N LEU A 150 -7.59 -12.95 -30.20
CA LEU A 150 -8.90 -13.05 -30.86
C LEU A 150 -9.34 -14.51 -31.01
N MET A 151 -8.45 -15.40 -31.47
CA MET A 151 -8.75 -16.83 -31.59
C MET A 151 -9.09 -17.45 -30.23
N LYS A 152 -8.31 -17.16 -29.18
CA LYS A 152 -8.58 -17.61 -27.82
C LYS A 152 -9.92 -17.07 -27.30
N PHE A 153 -10.23 -15.80 -27.56
CA PHE A 153 -11.50 -15.20 -27.15
C PHE A 153 -12.70 -15.84 -27.87
N GLN A 154 -12.61 -16.09 -29.17
CA GLN A 154 -13.64 -16.81 -29.92
C GLN A 154 -13.84 -18.23 -29.37
N SER A 155 -12.75 -18.95 -29.07
CA SER A 155 -12.81 -20.27 -28.44
C SER A 155 -13.47 -20.23 -27.06
N PHE A 156 -13.23 -19.16 -26.29
CA PHE A 156 -13.82 -18.93 -24.97
C PHE A 156 -15.32 -18.63 -25.06
N LEU A 157 -15.74 -17.82 -26.03
CA LEU A 157 -17.15 -17.54 -26.31
C LEU A 157 -17.91 -18.80 -26.70
N ARG A 158 -17.31 -19.67 -27.53
CA ARG A 158 -17.94 -20.95 -27.92
C ARG A 158 -18.16 -21.88 -26.71
N LYS A 159 -17.24 -21.87 -25.75
CA LYS A 159 -17.35 -22.66 -24.50
C LYS A 159 -18.36 -22.07 -23.50
N ASN A 160 -18.71 -20.79 -23.63
CA ASN A 160 -19.63 -20.10 -22.74
C ASN A 160 -20.79 -19.50 -23.56
N PRO A 161 -21.68 -20.34 -24.11
CA PRO A 161 -22.80 -19.86 -24.91
C PRO A 161 -23.74 -18.95 -24.09
N PRO A 162 -24.48 -18.04 -24.75
CA PRO A 162 -25.50 -17.26 -24.07
C PRO A 162 -26.58 -18.18 -23.46
N PRO A 163 -27.31 -17.72 -22.43
CA PRO A 163 -28.35 -18.52 -21.79
C PRO A 163 -29.38 -19.00 -22.81
N GLN A 164 -29.80 -20.27 -22.69
CA GLN A 164 -30.71 -20.93 -23.65
C GLN A 164 -32.10 -20.26 -23.71
N LYS A 165 -32.56 -19.68 -22.60
CA LYS A 165 -33.81 -18.91 -22.53
C LYS A 165 -33.52 -17.42 -22.74
N LEU A 166 -33.47 -17.00 -23.99
CA LEU A 166 -33.42 -15.58 -24.36
C LEU A 166 -34.85 -15.03 -24.52
N PRO A 167 -35.09 -13.74 -24.23
CA PRO A 167 -36.39 -13.12 -24.46
C PRO A 167 -36.84 -13.26 -25.93
N SER A 168 -38.15 -13.40 -26.14
CA SER A 168 -38.78 -13.50 -27.45
C SER A 168 -38.64 -12.19 -28.24
N ILE A 169 -38.64 -11.05 -27.54
CA ILE A 169 -38.52 -9.71 -28.11
C ILE A 169 -37.11 -9.50 -28.73
N PRO A 170 -36.99 -9.14 -30.02
CA PRO A 170 -35.72 -9.01 -30.73
C PRO A 170 -34.73 -8.01 -30.11
N LEU A 171 -35.24 -6.85 -29.65
CA LEU A 171 -34.42 -5.81 -29.03
C LEU A 171 -33.78 -6.31 -27.73
N LEU A 172 -34.59 -6.89 -26.83
CA LEU A 172 -34.10 -7.46 -25.57
C LEU A 172 -33.13 -8.62 -25.83
N ARG A 173 -33.37 -9.44 -26.86
CA ARG A 173 -32.43 -10.50 -27.26
C ARG A 173 -31.08 -9.93 -27.70
N SER A 174 -31.06 -8.83 -28.45
CA SER A 174 -29.84 -8.14 -28.86
C SER A 174 -29.08 -7.59 -27.65
N ILE A 175 -29.77 -6.90 -26.74
CA ILE A 175 -29.20 -6.36 -25.49
C ILE A 175 -28.62 -7.49 -24.63
N CYS A 176 -29.36 -8.58 -24.42
CA CYS A 176 -28.87 -9.74 -23.66
C CYS A 176 -27.63 -10.38 -24.29
N ARG A 177 -27.58 -10.50 -25.62
CA ARG A 177 -26.39 -11.01 -26.34
C ARG A 177 -25.20 -10.07 -26.19
N HIS A 178 -25.42 -8.76 -26.32
CA HIS A 178 -24.36 -7.77 -26.15
C HIS A 178 -23.83 -7.75 -24.71
N TYR A 179 -24.73 -7.79 -23.72
CA TYR A 179 -24.37 -7.91 -22.30
C TYR A 179 -23.56 -9.19 -22.02
N HIS A 180 -24.01 -10.33 -22.54
CA HIS A 180 -23.27 -11.60 -22.39
C HIS A 180 -21.88 -11.54 -23.04
N TRP A 181 -21.78 -10.94 -24.23
CA TRP A 181 -20.50 -10.74 -24.92
C TRP A 181 -19.56 -9.84 -24.09
N LEU A 182 -20.06 -8.71 -23.57
CA LEU A 182 -19.32 -7.82 -22.68
C LEU A 182 -18.86 -8.55 -21.42
N LEU A 183 -19.75 -9.31 -20.76
CA LEU A 183 -19.43 -10.09 -19.57
C LEU A 183 -18.34 -11.14 -19.86
N CYS A 184 -18.44 -11.85 -20.99
CA CYS A 184 -17.43 -12.80 -21.42
C CYS A 184 -16.10 -12.09 -21.72
N ARG A 185 -16.11 -10.92 -22.34
CA ARG A 185 -14.91 -10.10 -22.58
C ARG A 185 -14.27 -9.67 -21.26
N ILE A 186 -15.05 -9.17 -20.32
CA ILE A 186 -14.57 -8.79 -18.98
C ILE A 186 -13.96 -10.00 -18.27
N LYS A 187 -14.64 -11.15 -18.24
CA LYS A 187 -14.11 -12.39 -17.64
C LYS A 187 -12.83 -12.85 -18.35
N PHE A 188 -12.80 -12.80 -19.67
CA PHE A 188 -11.65 -13.20 -20.46
C PHE A 188 -10.39 -12.38 -20.11
N GLU A 189 -10.57 -11.06 -19.97
CA GLU A 189 -9.50 -10.14 -19.55
C GLU A 189 -9.13 -10.33 -18.07
N LEU A 190 -10.12 -10.41 -17.18
CA LEU A 190 -9.92 -10.50 -15.73
C LEU A 190 -9.25 -11.81 -15.31
N PHE A 191 -9.52 -12.92 -16.01
CA PHE A 191 -8.88 -14.22 -15.77
C PHE A 191 -7.63 -14.47 -16.64
N PHE A 192 -7.13 -13.43 -17.32
CA PHE A 192 -5.88 -13.47 -18.08
C PHE A 192 -5.83 -14.58 -19.12
N HIS A 193 -6.95 -14.90 -19.78
CA HIS A 193 -6.99 -15.95 -20.80
C HIS A 193 -6.17 -15.62 -22.07
N TYR A 194 -5.82 -14.35 -22.26
CA TYR A 194 -4.94 -13.85 -23.31
C TYR A 194 -3.45 -13.90 -22.94
N VAL A 195 -3.09 -14.48 -21.79
CA VAL A 195 -1.70 -14.60 -21.33
C VAL A 195 -1.30 -16.07 -21.27
N ASP A 196 -0.07 -16.37 -21.67
CA ASP A 196 0.52 -17.68 -21.42
C ASP A 196 0.83 -17.83 -19.92
N LYS A 197 -0.02 -18.58 -19.21
CA LYS A 197 0.08 -18.82 -17.77
C LYS A 197 1.37 -19.57 -17.39
N LYS A 198 1.78 -20.56 -18.20
CA LYS A 198 2.98 -21.35 -17.91
C LYS A 198 4.23 -20.50 -18.05
N LYS A 199 4.26 -19.67 -19.10
CA LYS A 199 5.34 -18.70 -19.29
C LYS A 199 5.36 -17.67 -18.16
N LEU A 200 4.20 -17.19 -17.70
CA LEU A 200 4.13 -16.22 -16.61
C LEU A 200 4.66 -16.78 -15.28
N GLU A 201 4.44 -18.06 -14.99
CA GLU A 201 4.94 -18.72 -13.78
C GLU A 201 6.45 -19.03 -13.81
N SER A 202 7.04 -19.22 -14.99
CA SER A 202 8.40 -19.79 -15.08
C SER A 202 9.52 -18.87 -14.59
N GLN A 203 9.29 -17.55 -14.49
CA GLN A 203 10.32 -16.60 -14.08
C GLN A 203 10.59 -16.72 -12.58
N GLN A 204 11.85 -16.94 -12.22
CA GLN A 204 12.31 -16.87 -10.84
C GLN A 204 12.74 -15.44 -10.46
N PHE A 205 12.50 -15.09 -9.21
CA PHE A 205 12.89 -13.83 -8.61
C PHE A 205 14.20 -14.00 -7.84
N ALA A 206 14.99 -12.93 -7.75
CA ALA A 206 16.30 -12.96 -7.11
C ALA A 206 16.15 -12.99 -5.59
N SER A 207 15.24 -12.17 -5.02
CA SER A 207 14.99 -12.14 -3.58
C SER A 207 14.02 -13.24 -3.17
N ILE A 208 13.00 -13.49 -4.00
CA ILE A 208 12.02 -14.57 -3.78
C ILE A 208 12.47 -15.80 -4.58
N LYS A 209 13.25 -16.67 -3.93
CA LYS A 209 13.73 -17.93 -4.52
C LYS A 209 12.60 -18.92 -4.83
N THR A 210 11.37 -18.63 -4.41
CA THR A 210 10.19 -19.44 -4.70
C THR A 210 9.52 -19.01 -6.00
N ILE A 211 9.01 -19.99 -6.74
CA ILE A 211 8.20 -19.73 -7.92
C ILE A 211 6.83 -19.22 -7.45
N LEU A 212 6.57 -17.93 -7.68
CA LEU A 212 5.26 -17.34 -7.43
C LEU A 212 4.20 -17.99 -8.30
N SER A 213 3.05 -18.28 -7.69
CA SER A 213 1.90 -18.81 -8.42
C SER A 213 1.39 -17.84 -9.50
N TRP A 214 0.79 -18.38 -10.58
CA TRP A 214 0.13 -17.53 -11.57
C TRP A 214 -0.98 -16.69 -10.94
N GLN A 215 -1.66 -17.23 -9.93
CA GLN A 215 -2.73 -16.54 -9.19
C GLN A 215 -2.18 -15.27 -8.53
N CYS A 216 -1.09 -15.40 -7.76
CA CYS A 216 -0.40 -14.27 -7.15
C CYS A 216 0.02 -13.23 -8.20
N ARG A 217 0.69 -13.64 -9.29
CA ARG A 217 1.14 -12.73 -10.36
C ARG A 217 -0.02 -12.00 -11.04
N SER A 218 -1.09 -12.73 -11.35
CA SER A 218 -2.28 -12.14 -11.97
C SER A 218 -2.97 -11.13 -11.05
N ALA A 219 -3.05 -11.42 -9.74
CA ALA A 219 -3.59 -10.52 -8.74
C ALA A 219 -2.72 -9.29 -8.54
N LEU A 220 -1.39 -9.42 -8.55
CA LEU A 220 -0.47 -8.29 -8.51
C LEU A 220 -0.64 -7.38 -9.72
N VAL A 221 -0.71 -7.94 -10.93
CA VAL A 221 -0.93 -7.16 -12.16
C VAL A 221 -2.28 -6.45 -12.14
N LEU A 222 -3.34 -7.13 -11.70
CA LEU A 222 -4.68 -6.55 -11.58
C LEU A 222 -4.71 -5.44 -10.53
N GLY A 223 -4.24 -5.73 -9.32
CA GLY A 223 -4.18 -4.78 -8.21
C GLY A 223 -3.36 -3.55 -8.57
N GLN A 224 -2.24 -3.73 -9.27
CA GLN A 224 -1.46 -2.62 -9.79
C GLN A 224 -2.25 -1.77 -10.78
N ASN A 225 -2.91 -2.37 -11.78
CA ASN A 225 -3.68 -1.59 -12.77
C ASN A 225 -4.81 -0.79 -12.11
N ILE A 226 -5.50 -1.38 -11.15
CA ILE A 226 -6.55 -0.71 -10.37
C ILE A 226 -5.96 0.44 -9.57
N PHE A 227 -4.85 0.21 -8.86
CA PHE A 227 -4.23 1.25 -8.04
C PHE A 227 -3.69 2.41 -8.88
N GLU A 228 -3.03 2.15 -10.00
CA GLU A 228 -2.52 3.19 -10.90
C GLU A 228 -3.66 4.06 -11.44
N PHE A 229 -4.81 3.45 -11.77
CA PHE A 229 -6.01 4.20 -12.17
C PHE A 229 -6.55 5.08 -11.03
N ILE A 230 -6.68 4.54 -9.83
CA ILE A 230 -7.10 5.29 -8.64
C ILE A 230 -6.11 6.43 -8.34
N PHE A 231 -4.81 6.16 -8.42
CA PHE A 231 -3.76 7.15 -8.22
C PHE A 231 -3.90 8.29 -9.24
N CYS A 232 -4.01 7.98 -10.54
CA CYS A 232 -4.18 9.01 -11.56
C CYS A 232 -5.45 9.84 -11.31
N TYR A 233 -6.55 9.20 -10.91
CA TYR A 233 -7.78 9.90 -10.54
C TYR A 233 -7.58 10.84 -9.34
N ILE A 234 -6.91 10.38 -8.28
CA ILE A 234 -6.57 11.21 -7.12
C ILE A 234 -5.72 12.39 -7.56
N MET A 235 -4.64 12.16 -8.31
CA MET A 235 -3.74 13.24 -8.74
C MET A 235 -4.43 14.27 -9.62
N VAL A 236 -5.26 13.84 -10.58
CA VAL A 236 -6.03 14.75 -11.44
C VAL A 236 -7.05 15.54 -10.63
N SER A 237 -7.82 14.87 -9.77
CA SER A 237 -8.83 15.52 -8.93
C SER A 237 -8.20 16.52 -7.95
N SER A 238 -7.11 16.14 -7.29
CA SER A 238 -6.34 17.03 -6.42
C SER A 238 -5.76 18.20 -7.20
N SER A 239 -5.24 17.99 -8.41
CA SER A 239 -4.73 19.08 -9.24
C SER A 239 -5.84 20.07 -9.62
N LEU A 240 -7.04 19.60 -9.97
CA LEU A 240 -8.19 20.47 -10.27
C LEU A 240 -8.61 21.32 -9.06
N ILE A 241 -8.68 20.70 -7.87
CA ILE A 241 -8.98 21.41 -6.62
C ILE A 241 -7.89 22.44 -6.32
N LEU A 242 -6.63 22.04 -6.45
CA LEU A 242 -5.48 22.88 -6.16
C LEU A 242 -5.28 24.00 -7.20
N ILE A 243 -5.84 23.91 -8.41
CA ILE A 243 -5.86 25.03 -9.38
C ILE A 243 -6.86 26.11 -8.97
N GLY A 244 -8.01 25.72 -8.39
CA GLY A 244 -9.00 26.68 -7.87
C GLY A 244 -8.55 27.38 -6.58
N PHE A 245 -7.63 26.76 -5.84
CA PHE A 245 -7.12 27.28 -4.57
C PHE A 245 -6.42 28.64 -4.71
N PRO A 246 -5.41 28.83 -5.59
CA PRO A 246 -4.76 30.14 -5.81
C PRO A 246 -5.73 31.27 -6.10
N PHE A 247 -6.84 31.01 -6.80
CA PHE A 247 -7.82 32.05 -7.14
C PHE A 247 -8.58 32.53 -5.91
N ARG A 248 -9.05 31.61 -5.07
CA ARG A 248 -9.72 31.94 -3.80
C ARG A 248 -8.76 32.54 -2.78
N PHE A 249 -7.56 31.98 -2.72
CA PHE A 249 -6.44 32.47 -1.91
C PHE A 249 -6.11 33.92 -2.26
N TYR A 250 -5.92 34.20 -3.55
CA TYR A 250 -5.64 35.55 -4.05
C TYR A 250 -6.79 36.51 -3.81
N HIS A 251 -8.05 36.07 -3.98
CA HIS A 251 -9.21 36.91 -3.71
C HIS A 251 -9.28 37.30 -2.22
N SER A 252 -9.17 36.34 -1.31
CA SER A 252 -9.23 36.58 0.14
C SER A 252 -8.10 37.48 0.65
N ILE A 253 -6.88 37.28 0.13
CA ILE A 253 -5.71 38.09 0.49
C ILE A 253 -5.79 39.48 -0.17
N GLY A 254 -6.27 39.56 -1.41
CA GLY A 254 -6.42 40.80 -2.16
C GLY A 254 -7.34 41.81 -1.46
N GLU A 255 -8.45 41.32 -0.91
CA GLU A 255 -9.40 42.12 -0.14
C GLU A 255 -8.80 42.60 1.19
N ALA A 256 -8.13 41.72 1.93
CA ALA A 256 -7.60 42.05 3.26
C ALA A 256 -6.44 43.04 3.24
N PHE A 257 -5.51 42.88 2.30
CA PHE A 257 -4.29 43.69 2.24
C PHE A 257 -4.37 44.87 1.28
N GLN A 258 -5.55 45.12 0.69
CA GLN A 258 -5.81 46.22 -0.25
C GLN A 258 -4.74 46.32 -1.35
N PHE A 259 -4.41 45.19 -1.98
CA PHE A 259 -3.32 45.11 -2.96
C PHE A 259 -3.66 45.85 -4.26
N TYR A 260 -3.41 47.16 -4.30
CA TYR A 260 -3.52 47.98 -5.52
C TYR A 260 -2.29 47.88 -6.45
N HIS A 261 -1.26 47.10 -6.10
CA HIS A 261 0.00 47.07 -6.84
C HIS A 261 0.24 45.74 -7.58
N TRP A 262 0.18 45.81 -8.92
CA TRP A 262 0.57 44.77 -9.88
C TRP A 262 1.94 44.13 -9.59
N ASN A 263 2.85 44.86 -8.93
CA ASN A 263 4.20 44.42 -8.64
C ASN A 263 4.30 43.27 -7.61
N ARG A 264 3.25 43.01 -6.83
CA ARG A 264 3.24 41.92 -5.83
C ARG A 264 2.57 40.64 -6.33
N VAL A 265 1.83 40.69 -7.43
CA VAL A 265 1.16 39.54 -8.06
C VAL A 265 2.14 38.39 -8.38
N PRO A 266 3.34 38.65 -8.96
CA PRO A 266 4.29 37.58 -9.26
C PRO A 266 4.77 36.82 -8.02
N LEU A 267 4.96 37.51 -6.89
CA LEU A 267 5.40 36.90 -5.64
C LEU A 267 4.34 35.94 -5.08
N PHE A 268 3.06 36.35 -5.10
CA PHE A 268 1.93 35.49 -4.70
C PHE A 268 1.73 34.30 -5.62
N MET A 269 1.96 34.46 -6.92
CA MET A 269 1.95 33.33 -7.86
C MET A 269 3.06 32.33 -7.54
N ILE A 270 4.28 32.81 -7.25
CA ILE A 270 5.39 31.94 -6.86
C ILE A 270 5.07 31.21 -5.55
N ASP A 271 4.51 31.91 -4.55
CA ASP A 271 4.12 31.31 -3.27
C ASP A 271 3.02 30.25 -3.45
N SER A 272 2.01 30.56 -4.26
CA SER A 272 0.93 29.61 -4.58
C SER A 272 1.47 28.36 -5.29
N LEU A 273 2.41 28.53 -6.22
CA LEU A 273 3.08 27.42 -6.90
C LEU A 273 3.93 26.59 -5.92
N PHE A 274 4.59 27.24 -4.96
CA PHE A 274 5.35 26.57 -3.92
C PHE A 274 4.46 25.70 -3.02
N ILE A 275 3.34 26.25 -2.54
CA ILE A 275 2.33 25.53 -1.74
C ILE A 275 1.75 24.37 -2.55
N PHE A 276 1.32 24.63 -3.80
CA PHE A 276 0.81 23.62 -4.73
C PHE A 276 1.78 22.45 -4.89
N TYR A 277 3.04 22.77 -5.17
CA TYR A 277 4.08 21.76 -5.39
C TYR A 277 4.37 20.95 -4.13
N THR A 278 4.33 21.59 -2.96
CA THR A 278 4.50 20.92 -1.67
C THR A 278 3.37 19.92 -1.41
N PHE A 279 2.11 20.32 -1.59
CA PHE A 279 0.97 19.40 -1.48
C PHE A 279 1.07 18.24 -2.48
N PHE A 280 1.48 18.52 -3.72
CA PHE A 280 1.69 17.49 -4.73
C PHE A 280 2.74 16.46 -4.30
N ILE A 281 3.88 16.90 -3.74
CA ILE A 281 4.91 15.99 -3.20
C ILE A 281 4.31 15.13 -2.07
N MET A 282 3.56 15.72 -1.15
CA MET A 282 2.97 14.98 -0.02
C MET A 282 1.98 13.91 -0.50
N ILE A 283 1.04 14.27 -1.39
CA ILE A 283 0.05 13.34 -1.95
C ILE A 283 0.76 12.22 -2.70
N GLN A 284 1.73 12.55 -3.57
CA GLN A 284 2.50 11.55 -4.31
C GLN A 284 3.25 10.59 -3.37
N SER A 285 3.86 11.11 -2.32
CA SER A 285 4.63 10.31 -1.36
C SER A 285 3.71 9.33 -0.61
N PHE A 286 2.60 9.84 -0.07
CA PHE A 286 1.66 9.04 0.70
C PHE A 286 1.04 7.92 -0.15
N THR A 287 0.52 8.27 -1.32
CA THR A 287 -0.09 7.30 -2.25
C THR A 287 0.90 6.24 -2.72
N PHE A 288 2.17 6.60 -2.95
CA PHE A 288 3.22 5.62 -3.25
C PHE A 288 3.53 4.68 -2.08
N GLY A 289 3.50 5.17 -0.84
CA GLY A 289 3.61 4.33 0.35
C GLY A 289 2.47 3.31 0.46
N VAL A 290 1.22 3.76 0.20
CA VAL A 290 0.04 2.89 0.16
C VAL A 290 0.16 1.84 -0.94
N TYR A 291 0.60 2.24 -2.14
CA TYR A 291 0.84 1.33 -3.26
C TYR A 291 1.72 0.15 -2.86
N CYS A 292 2.88 0.43 -2.28
CA CYS A 292 3.84 -0.61 -1.94
C CYS A 292 3.30 -1.57 -0.86
N ASN A 293 2.62 -1.03 0.17
CA ASN A 293 1.96 -1.84 1.19
C ASN A 293 0.89 -2.75 0.60
N LEU A 294 0.07 -2.24 -0.33
CA LEU A 294 -0.96 -3.02 -1.02
C LEU A 294 -0.35 -4.16 -1.85
N MET A 295 0.70 -3.89 -2.62
CA MET A 295 1.38 -4.91 -3.44
C MET A 295 1.96 -6.02 -2.56
N PHE A 296 2.55 -5.64 -1.43
CA PHE A 296 3.06 -6.61 -0.47
C PHE A 296 1.95 -7.43 0.19
N PHE A 297 0.82 -6.80 0.53
CA PHE A 297 -0.35 -7.48 1.07
C PHE A 297 -0.94 -8.50 0.08
N ILE A 298 -1.08 -8.15 -1.19
CA ILE A 298 -1.55 -9.06 -2.24
C ILE A 298 -0.61 -10.26 -2.35
N PHE A 299 0.70 -10.02 -2.39
CA PHE A 299 1.69 -11.10 -2.41
C PHE A 299 1.52 -12.06 -1.23
N HIS A 300 1.46 -11.52 -0.02
CA HIS A 300 1.27 -12.30 1.21
C HIS A 300 0.02 -13.16 1.16
N TRP A 301 -1.13 -12.55 0.81
CA TRP A 301 -2.42 -13.24 0.79
C TRP A 301 -2.38 -14.51 -0.05
N PHE A 302 -1.95 -14.37 -1.31
CA PHE A 302 -1.97 -15.48 -2.26
C PHE A 302 -0.93 -16.54 -1.95
N GLU A 303 0.25 -16.16 -1.44
CA GLU A 303 1.30 -17.13 -1.13
C GLU A 303 1.00 -17.91 0.16
N ILE A 304 0.42 -17.26 1.18
CA ILE A 304 -0.06 -17.96 2.37
C ILE A 304 -1.21 -18.89 2.03
N GLU A 305 -2.18 -18.44 1.23
CA GLU A 305 -3.30 -19.28 0.81
C GLU A 305 -2.81 -20.51 0.01
N ARG A 306 -1.84 -20.32 -0.90
CA ARG A 306 -1.19 -21.42 -1.63
C ARG A 306 -0.55 -22.42 -0.68
N MET A 307 0.26 -21.95 0.27
CA MET A 307 0.89 -22.81 1.27
C MET A 307 -0.17 -23.52 2.12
N GLN A 308 -1.22 -22.81 2.54
CA GLN A 308 -2.30 -23.36 3.35
C GLN A 308 -3.01 -24.52 2.64
N ARG A 309 -3.36 -24.35 1.35
CA ARG A 309 -3.93 -25.43 0.54
C ARG A 309 -3.00 -26.65 0.48
N SER A 310 -1.70 -26.43 0.33
CA SER A 310 -0.71 -27.52 0.34
C SER A 310 -0.65 -28.23 1.70
N PHE A 311 -0.64 -27.48 2.81
CA PHE A 311 -0.66 -28.05 4.17
C PHE A 311 -1.93 -28.84 4.46
N ILE A 312 -3.09 -28.36 4.01
CA ILE A 312 -4.37 -29.07 4.14
C ILE A 312 -4.33 -30.40 3.39
N GLN A 313 -3.82 -30.42 2.15
CA GLN A 313 -3.66 -31.66 1.37
C GLN A 313 -2.74 -32.65 2.08
N ILE A 314 -1.57 -32.19 2.54
CA ILE A 314 -0.61 -33.02 3.28
C ILE A 314 -1.22 -33.55 4.59
N ARG A 315 -1.99 -32.73 5.30
CA ARG A 315 -2.70 -33.13 6.52
C ARG A 315 -3.72 -34.24 6.23
N ILE A 316 -4.54 -34.12 5.18
CA ILE A 316 -5.55 -35.12 4.82
C ILE A 316 -4.88 -36.46 4.49
N GLU A 317 -3.81 -36.44 3.69
CA GLU A 317 -3.03 -37.65 3.36
C GLU A 317 -2.34 -38.24 4.60
N SER A 318 -1.85 -37.40 5.50
CA SER A 318 -1.27 -37.82 6.78
C SER A 318 -2.31 -38.50 7.69
N GLN A 319 -3.52 -37.96 7.76
CA GLN A 319 -4.62 -38.52 8.55
C GLN A 319 -5.10 -39.86 7.97
N ARG A 320 -5.19 -39.98 6.64
CA ARG A 320 -5.47 -41.26 5.96
C ARG A 320 -4.43 -42.31 6.33
N THR A 321 -3.15 -41.95 6.23
CA THR A 321 -2.03 -42.82 6.61
C THR A 321 -2.12 -43.25 8.08
N ASN A 322 -2.38 -42.31 9.00
CA ASN A 322 -2.49 -42.60 10.43
C ASN A 322 -3.70 -43.49 10.77
N ARG A 323 -4.83 -43.34 10.07
CA ARG A 323 -6.01 -44.20 10.27
C ARG A 323 -5.79 -45.63 9.82
N ILE A 324 -5.11 -45.82 8.68
CA ILE A 324 -4.76 -47.16 8.18
C ILE A 324 -3.87 -47.88 9.21
N ILE A 325 -2.89 -47.18 9.79
CA ILE A 325 -2.00 -47.73 10.84
C ILE A 325 -2.78 -48.19 12.09
N LEU A 326 -3.85 -47.47 12.46
CA LEU A 326 -4.63 -47.76 13.66
C LEU A 326 -5.54 -48.99 13.50
N LEU A 327 -5.96 -49.27 12.26
CA LEU A 327 -6.80 -50.41 11.91
C LEU A 327 -5.97 -51.68 11.68
N ASP A 328 -4.76 -51.55 11.15
CA ASP A 328 -3.85 -52.67 10.90
C ASP A 328 -3.02 -52.98 12.15
N ARG A 329 -3.57 -53.78 13.09
CA ARG A 329 -2.84 -54.26 14.27
C ARG A 329 -1.64 -55.18 13.93
N ILE A 330 -1.44 -55.52 12.65
CA ILE A 330 -0.38 -56.42 12.19
C ILE A 330 0.33 -55.77 10.99
N ALA A 331 1.33 -54.92 11.24
CA ALA A 331 2.40 -54.72 10.26
C ALA A 331 3.63 -54.09 10.92
N VAL A 332 4.71 -54.88 11.00
CA VAL A 332 6.09 -54.50 11.33
C VAL A 332 6.66 -53.40 10.40
N TYR A 333 5.91 -53.00 9.37
CA TYR A 333 6.19 -51.89 8.47
C TYR A 333 5.16 -50.76 8.64
N ARG A 334 5.40 -49.82 9.56
CA ARG A 334 4.68 -48.54 9.54
C ARG A 334 4.94 -47.88 8.18
N PRO A 335 3.91 -47.52 7.40
CA PRO A 335 4.09 -46.79 6.16
C PRO A 335 4.64 -45.42 6.50
N THR A 336 5.93 -45.24 6.28
CA THR A 336 6.56 -43.93 6.20
C THR A 336 5.80 -43.09 5.18
N LEU A 337 5.45 -41.86 5.54
CA LEU A 337 5.05 -40.81 4.60
C LEU A 337 5.83 -40.96 3.28
N ARG A 338 5.10 -41.04 2.16
CA ARG A 338 5.70 -41.21 0.83
C ARG A 338 6.80 -40.16 0.63
N TYR A 339 7.92 -40.58 0.03
CA TYR A 339 9.07 -39.71 -0.22
C TYR A 339 8.69 -38.39 -0.94
N SER A 340 7.72 -38.45 -1.86
CA SER A 340 7.16 -37.26 -2.54
C SER A 340 6.54 -36.25 -1.56
N LEU A 341 5.83 -36.72 -0.54
CA LEU A 341 5.19 -35.88 0.46
C LEU A 341 6.20 -35.30 1.45
N LEU A 342 7.24 -36.07 1.80
CA LEU A 342 8.38 -35.56 2.57
C LEU A 342 9.13 -34.45 1.82
N ASN A 343 9.29 -34.58 0.50
CA ASN A 343 9.90 -33.53 -0.31
C ASN A 343 9.01 -32.29 -0.42
N GLN A 344 7.69 -32.45 -0.54
CA GLN A 344 6.75 -31.33 -0.45
C GLN A 344 6.82 -30.62 0.91
N LEU A 345 6.90 -31.37 2.02
CA LEU A 345 7.09 -30.79 3.35
C LEU A 345 8.40 -29.99 3.42
N LYS A 346 9.54 -30.59 3.05
CA LYS A 346 10.82 -29.88 3.00
C LYS A 346 10.75 -28.60 2.18
N LYS A 347 10.07 -28.64 1.03
CA LYS A 347 9.83 -27.47 0.18
C LYS A 347 9.03 -26.42 0.94
N ASN A 348 7.83 -26.75 1.42
CA ASN A 348 6.95 -25.81 2.14
C ASN A 348 7.63 -25.18 3.35
N TYR A 349 8.40 -25.96 4.13
CA TYR A 349 9.18 -25.45 5.24
C TYR A 349 10.22 -24.39 4.81
N ARG A 350 10.95 -24.66 3.73
CA ARG A 350 11.94 -23.71 3.17
C ARG A 350 11.24 -22.44 2.65
N GLU A 351 10.14 -22.59 1.92
CA GLU A 351 9.39 -21.45 1.37
C GLU A 351 8.84 -20.56 2.50
N TYR A 352 8.27 -21.18 3.54
CA TYR A 352 7.78 -20.46 4.72
C TYR A 352 8.89 -19.72 5.47
N HIS A 353 10.05 -20.36 5.67
CA HIS A 353 11.18 -19.73 6.36
C HIS A 353 11.77 -18.56 5.55
N GLN A 354 11.81 -18.68 4.23
CA GLN A 354 12.17 -17.58 3.34
C GLN A 354 11.19 -16.41 3.49
N LEU A 355 9.88 -16.69 3.53
CA LEU A 355 8.86 -15.66 3.75
C LEU A 355 9.05 -14.94 5.10
N ILE A 356 9.29 -15.67 6.20
CA ILE A 356 9.56 -15.03 7.50
C ILE A 356 10.81 -14.15 7.45
N THR A 357 11.89 -14.66 6.85
CA THR A 357 13.15 -13.92 6.74
C THR A 357 12.94 -12.63 5.96
N LEU A 358 12.14 -12.71 4.90
CA LEU A 358 11.71 -11.58 4.10
C LEU A 358 10.93 -10.55 4.93
N TYR A 359 9.95 -10.99 5.72
CA TYR A 359 9.18 -10.12 6.62
C TYR A 359 10.08 -9.41 7.63
N ARG A 360 10.97 -10.17 8.27
CA ARG A 360 11.90 -9.63 9.26
C ARG A 360 12.79 -8.56 8.63
N THR A 361 13.40 -8.85 7.50
CA THR A 361 14.31 -7.91 6.82
C THR A 361 13.57 -6.67 6.37
N ALA A 362 12.42 -6.84 5.68
CA ALA A 362 11.59 -5.73 5.21
C ALA A 362 11.20 -4.76 6.34
N TYR A 363 10.64 -5.29 7.43
CA TYR A 363 10.13 -4.47 8.51
C TYR A 363 11.21 -3.90 9.43
N THR A 364 12.36 -4.55 9.56
CA THR A 364 13.48 -3.99 10.35
C THR A 364 14.18 -2.83 9.65
N GLU A 365 14.30 -2.88 8.32
CA GLU A 365 15.03 -1.87 7.54
C GLU A 365 14.21 -0.61 7.27
N ILE A 366 12.99 -0.77 6.74
CA ILE A 366 12.20 0.34 6.19
C ILE A 366 10.79 0.35 6.75
N TRP A 367 10.03 -0.72 6.50
CA TRP A 367 8.57 -0.72 6.66
C TRP A 367 8.16 -0.51 8.12
N GLY A 368 8.82 -1.17 9.07
CA GLY A 368 8.48 -1.04 10.49
C GLY A 368 8.67 0.37 11.04
N ARG A 369 9.71 1.10 10.62
CA ARG A 369 9.95 2.49 11.05
C ARG A 369 8.91 3.44 10.45
N VAL A 370 8.62 3.30 9.15
CA VAL A 370 7.64 4.14 8.46
C VAL A 370 6.25 3.93 9.05
N THR A 371 5.84 2.68 9.22
CA THR A 371 4.54 2.35 9.80
C THR A 371 4.44 2.77 11.27
N PHE A 372 5.52 2.64 12.06
CA PHE A 372 5.55 3.12 13.44
C PHE A 372 5.37 4.64 13.52
N VAL A 373 6.14 5.40 12.73
CA VAL A 373 6.01 6.87 12.69
C VAL A 373 4.61 7.29 12.24
N TYR A 374 4.06 6.61 11.22
CA TYR A 374 2.70 6.86 10.79
C TYR A 374 1.69 6.67 11.92
N LEU A 375 1.77 5.56 12.68
CA LEU A 375 0.84 5.30 13.79
C LEU A 375 0.98 6.30 14.94
N VAL A 376 2.21 6.65 15.32
CA VAL A 376 2.47 7.62 16.40
C VAL A 376 1.90 8.99 16.03
N ILE A 377 1.96 9.37 14.77
CA ILE A 377 1.47 10.66 14.26
C ILE A 377 -0.04 10.64 14.02
N SER A 378 -0.58 9.53 13.55
CA SER A 378 -1.99 9.38 13.22
C SER A 378 -2.93 9.49 14.43
N VAL A 379 -2.48 9.08 15.62
CA VAL A 379 -3.28 9.18 16.85
C VAL A 379 -3.55 10.64 17.26
N PRO A 380 -2.53 11.51 17.42
CA PRO A 380 -2.73 12.94 17.64
C PRO A 380 -3.62 13.59 16.57
N LEU A 381 -3.50 13.19 15.31
CA LEU A 381 -4.29 13.75 14.21
C LEU A 381 -5.79 13.58 14.44
N ASN A 382 -6.24 12.40 14.88
CA ASN A 382 -7.65 12.20 15.21
C ASN A 382 -8.06 12.98 16.47
N GLY A 383 -7.19 13.08 17.47
CA GLY A 383 -7.42 13.91 18.66
C GLY A 383 -7.67 15.37 18.28
N MET A 384 -6.87 15.92 17.37
CA MET A 384 -7.04 17.28 16.85
C MET A 384 -8.36 17.45 16.10
N CYS A 385 -8.78 16.47 15.30
CA CYS A 385 -10.09 16.51 14.65
C CYS A 385 -11.24 16.52 15.68
N VAL A 386 -11.13 15.74 16.75
CA VAL A 386 -12.15 15.72 17.82
C VAL A 386 -12.18 17.03 18.60
N LEU A 387 -11.02 17.61 18.93
CA LEU A 387 -10.92 18.93 19.53
C LEU A 387 -11.54 20.01 18.63
N THR A 388 -11.29 19.92 17.32
CA THR A 388 -11.88 20.81 16.31
C THR A 388 -13.41 20.68 16.30
N LEU A 389 -13.95 19.47 16.37
CA LEU A 389 -15.41 19.24 16.43
C LEU A 389 -16.06 19.78 17.70
N ASN A 390 -15.32 19.95 18.79
CA ASN A 390 -15.83 20.46 20.06
C ASN A 390 -15.85 21.99 20.14
N THR A 391 -15.45 22.69 19.08
CA THR A 391 -15.45 24.17 19.06
C THR A 391 -16.87 24.68 18.80
N PRO A 392 -17.43 25.55 19.66
CA PRO A 392 -18.88 25.86 19.69
C PRO A 392 -19.42 26.61 18.44
N ASP A 393 -18.55 27.14 17.58
CA ASP A 393 -18.93 27.99 16.44
C ASP A 393 -18.59 27.40 15.06
N LEU A 394 -18.51 26.07 14.92
CA LEU A 394 -18.31 25.47 13.60
C LEU A 394 -19.58 25.58 12.73
N PHE A 395 -19.40 26.11 11.52
CA PHE A 395 -20.42 25.99 10.47
C PHE A 395 -20.65 24.51 10.09
N TYR A 396 -21.88 24.18 9.66
CA TYR A 396 -22.25 22.81 9.29
C TYR A 396 -21.34 22.19 8.23
N ASP A 397 -20.91 22.96 7.22
CA ASP A 397 -20.01 22.48 6.16
C ASP A 397 -18.61 22.13 6.70
N GLN A 398 -18.12 22.91 7.65
CA GLN A 398 -16.84 22.68 8.32
C GLN A 398 -16.94 21.44 9.22
N MET A 399 -18.02 21.33 10.00
CA MET A 399 -18.29 20.18 10.85
C MET A 399 -18.35 18.89 10.02
N ALA A 400 -19.08 18.92 8.89
CA ALA A 400 -19.17 17.80 7.97
C ALA A 400 -17.81 17.42 7.37
N THR A 401 -16.98 18.41 7.03
CA THR A 401 -15.63 18.18 6.47
C THR A 401 -14.70 17.56 7.49
N VAL A 402 -14.66 18.07 8.72
CA VAL A 402 -13.83 17.54 9.81
C VAL A 402 -14.30 16.14 10.22
N LEU A 403 -15.62 15.90 10.27
CA LEU A 403 -16.19 14.58 10.55
C LEU A 403 -15.81 13.58 9.45
N LEU A 404 -15.91 13.96 8.18
CA LEU A 404 -15.50 13.12 7.06
C LEU A 404 -14.00 12.81 7.13
N MET A 405 -13.17 13.81 7.42
CA MET A 405 -11.72 13.62 7.60
C MET A 405 -11.42 12.64 8.73
N LEU A 406 -12.07 12.81 9.89
CA LEU A 406 -11.94 11.92 11.05
C LEU A 406 -12.34 10.49 10.72
N ILE A 407 -13.49 10.29 10.06
CA ILE A 407 -13.99 8.96 9.67
C ILE A 407 -13.05 8.32 8.65
N CYS A 408 -12.69 9.02 7.58
CA CYS A 408 -11.82 8.50 6.53
C CYS A 408 -10.44 8.13 7.07
N HIS A 409 -9.83 9.02 7.87
CA HIS A 409 -8.53 8.78 8.47
C HIS A 409 -8.58 7.63 9.48
N SER A 410 -9.54 7.61 10.40
CA SER A 410 -9.72 6.53 11.38
C SER A 410 -9.96 5.18 10.71
N LEU A 411 -10.79 5.14 9.66
CA LEU A 411 -11.02 3.93 8.87
C LEU A 411 -9.72 3.48 8.20
N SER A 412 -8.94 4.40 7.62
CA SER A 412 -7.68 4.08 6.96
C SER A 412 -6.65 3.45 7.91
N ILE A 413 -6.46 4.03 9.10
CA ILE A 413 -5.55 3.49 10.12
C ILE A 413 -6.03 2.11 10.56
N THR A 414 -7.33 2.00 10.82
CA THR A 414 -7.94 0.75 11.31
C THR A 414 -7.76 -0.36 10.27
N LEU A 415 -8.04 -0.09 9.00
CA LEU A 415 -7.82 -1.04 7.90
C LEU A 415 -6.34 -1.41 7.76
N MET A 416 -5.41 -0.44 7.87
CA MET A 416 -3.98 -0.71 7.84
C MET A 416 -3.57 -1.63 9.00
N MET A 417 -3.97 -1.30 10.23
CA MET A 417 -3.66 -2.07 11.44
C MET A 417 -4.21 -3.49 11.34
N PHE A 418 -5.49 -3.63 10.96
CA PHE A 418 -6.09 -4.95 10.76
C PHE A 418 -5.40 -5.75 9.67
N GLY A 419 -5.04 -5.11 8.56
CA GLY A 419 -4.28 -5.76 7.48
C GLY A 419 -2.94 -6.29 7.98
N ILE A 420 -2.22 -5.51 8.78
CA ILE A 420 -0.93 -5.90 9.38
C ILE A 420 -1.12 -7.06 10.39
N ALA A 421 -2.08 -6.96 11.30
CA ALA A 421 -2.34 -8.04 12.27
C ALA A 421 -2.81 -9.32 11.59
N MET A 422 -3.60 -9.20 10.51
CA MET A 422 -4.01 -10.34 9.70
C MET A 422 -2.81 -11.04 9.07
N GLN A 423 -1.80 -10.30 8.60
CA GLN A 423 -0.56 -10.91 8.09
C GLN A 423 0.15 -11.74 9.16
N THR A 424 0.26 -11.21 10.38
CA THR A 424 0.81 -11.95 11.53
C THR A 424 0.00 -13.22 11.82
N GLU A 425 -1.33 -13.12 11.93
CA GLU A 425 -2.16 -14.28 12.29
C GLU A 425 -2.14 -15.38 11.23
N THR A 426 -2.19 -14.99 9.96
CA THR A 426 -2.16 -15.93 8.84
C THR A 426 -0.80 -16.61 8.68
N LEU A 427 0.31 -16.03 9.16
CA LEU A 427 1.59 -16.74 9.31
C LEU A 427 1.56 -17.81 10.40
N HIS A 428 0.74 -17.64 11.44
CA HIS A 428 0.65 -18.59 12.56
C HIS A 428 -0.42 -19.66 12.39
N ILE A 429 -1.33 -19.52 11.43
CA ILE A 429 -2.40 -20.48 11.16
C ILE A 429 -1.88 -21.88 10.84
N PHE A 430 -0.65 -22.00 10.32
CA PHE A 430 -0.04 -23.27 9.94
C PHE A 430 0.08 -24.25 11.12
N SER A 431 0.25 -23.75 12.35
CA SER A 431 0.30 -24.56 13.57
C SER A 431 -0.88 -25.53 13.68
N LYS A 432 -2.07 -25.12 13.23
CA LYS A 432 -3.30 -25.93 13.22
C LYS A 432 -3.20 -27.20 12.35
N TYR A 433 -2.30 -27.20 11.36
CA TYR A 433 -2.11 -28.33 10.44
C TYR A 433 -0.94 -29.23 10.83
N LEU A 434 -0.02 -28.77 11.68
CA LEU A 434 1.24 -29.47 11.91
C LEU A 434 1.10 -30.74 12.75
N VAL A 435 0.20 -30.79 13.74
CA VAL A 435 0.09 -31.95 14.65
C VAL A 435 -0.15 -33.28 13.91
N PRO A 436 -1.15 -33.41 13.01
CA PRO A 436 -1.38 -34.67 12.30
C PRO A 436 -0.24 -35.03 11.33
N ILE A 437 0.46 -34.01 10.79
CA ILE A 437 1.61 -34.18 9.89
C ILE A 437 2.80 -34.71 10.68
N ILE A 438 3.10 -34.14 11.85
CA ILE A 438 4.22 -34.58 12.70
C ILE A 438 4.03 -36.04 13.13
N GLN A 439 2.81 -36.42 13.50
CA GLN A 439 2.47 -37.79 13.91
C GLN A 439 2.64 -38.83 12.79
N SER A 440 2.45 -38.44 11.52
CA SER A 440 2.60 -39.34 10.37
C SER A 440 4.05 -39.47 9.86
N ILE A 441 4.99 -38.65 10.34
CA ILE A 441 6.41 -38.76 9.99
C ILE A 441 7.02 -39.95 10.74
N GLY A 442 7.42 -40.98 10.00
CA GLY A 442 8.02 -42.19 10.54
C GLY A 442 9.39 -41.98 11.19
N TYR A 443 9.64 -42.69 12.28
CA TYR A 443 10.84 -42.51 13.13
C TYR A 443 12.15 -42.98 12.45
N ARG A 444 12.10 -44.01 11.59
CA ARG A 444 13.29 -44.69 11.06
C ARG A 444 14.08 -43.89 10.01
N ASN A 445 13.43 -43.12 9.13
CA ASN A 445 14.10 -42.53 7.96
C ASN A 445 14.02 -40.99 7.85
N SER A 446 13.27 -40.32 8.73
CA SER A 446 13.00 -38.88 8.62
C SER A 446 12.94 -38.13 9.95
N LEU A 447 13.62 -38.65 10.97
CA LEU A 447 13.70 -38.08 12.32
C LEU A 447 14.09 -36.58 12.32
N SER A 448 15.07 -36.20 11.49
CA SER A 448 15.50 -34.80 11.36
C SER A 448 14.38 -33.87 10.89
N ILE A 449 13.52 -34.33 9.97
CA ILE A 449 12.37 -33.55 9.50
C ILE A 449 11.34 -33.45 10.62
N LYS A 450 11.07 -34.57 11.31
CA LYS A 450 10.13 -34.59 12.42
C LYS A 450 10.51 -33.57 13.51
N PHE A 451 11.75 -33.59 13.98
CA PHE A 451 12.22 -32.63 14.98
C PHE A 451 12.16 -31.18 14.50
N LYS A 452 12.49 -30.90 13.23
CA LYS A 452 12.33 -29.55 12.65
C LYS A 452 10.89 -29.07 12.68
N TYR A 453 9.93 -29.95 12.42
CA TYR A 453 8.52 -29.62 12.44
C TYR A 453 7.95 -29.51 13.86
N GLU A 454 8.44 -30.32 14.80
CA GLU A 454 8.11 -30.19 16.24
C GLU A 454 8.64 -28.88 16.82
N ASP A 455 9.90 -28.52 16.55
CA ASP A 455 10.48 -27.22 16.91
C ASP A 455 9.68 -26.07 16.27
N TRP A 456 9.37 -26.19 14.97
CA TRP A 456 8.57 -25.18 14.28
C TRP A 456 7.17 -25.02 14.89
N PHE A 457 6.49 -26.12 15.20
CA PHE A 457 5.19 -26.10 15.87
C PHE A 457 5.27 -25.41 17.24
N ASN A 458 6.26 -25.77 18.05
CA ASN A 458 6.48 -25.15 19.36
C ASN A 458 6.72 -23.64 19.22
N ARG A 459 7.53 -23.21 18.24
CA ARG A 459 7.77 -21.79 17.98
C ARG A 459 6.53 -21.04 17.50
N LEU A 460 5.66 -21.67 16.70
CA LEU A 460 4.43 -21.01 16.23
C LEU A 460 3.39 -20.83 17.34
N LEU A 461 3.36 -21.73 18.32
CA LEU A 461 2.42 -21.67 19.44
C LEU A 461 2.93 -20.81 20.59
N PHE A 462 4.17 -21.06 21.03
CA PHE A 462 4.72 -20.51 22.27
C PHE A 462 5.82 -19.47 22.03
N GLY A 463 6.39 -19.42 20.82
CA GLY A 463 7.44 -18.48 20.47
C GLY A 463 6.93 -17.07 20.18
N PRO A 464 7.87 -16.12 19.96
CA PRO A 464 7.51 -14.78 19.52
C PRO A 464 6.76 -14.85 18.18
N LYS A 465 5.78 -13.95 18.00
CA LYS A 465 5.00 -13.91 16.76
C LYS A 465 5.89 -13.47 15.61
N TYR A 466 5.71 -14.11 14.45
CA TYR A 466 6.33 -13.77 13.18
C TYR A 466 5.37 -12.90 12.38
N GLY A 467 5.89 -11.79 11.86
CA GLY A 467 5.11 -10.90 11.01
C GLY A 467 5.70 -9.50 10.96
N PRO A 468 4.93 -8.55 10.42
CA PRO A 468 5.23 -7.13 10.51
C PRO A 468 5.63 -6.68 11.91
N ASN A 469 6.87 -6.19 12.06
CA ASN A 469 7.39 -5.70 13.33
C ASN A 469 7.54 -4.18 13.29
N LEU A 470 6.90 -3.48 14.22
CA LEU A 470 6.93 -2.03 14.37
C LEU A 470 8.06 -1.56 15.28
N THR A 471 9.28 -2.02 15.03
CA THR A 471 10.48 -1.62 15.77
C THR A 471 10.33 -1.82 17.29
N ILE A 472 10.09 -0.74 18.04
CA ILE A 472 9.94 -0.71 19.50
C ILE A 472 8.61 -1.35 19.94
N ALA A 473 7.54 -1.19 19.15
CA ALA A 473 6.21 -1.71 19.52
C ALA A 473 6.08 -3.24 19.31
N GLY A 474 7.06 -3.89 18.70
CA GLY A 474 7.03 -5.32 18.40
C GLY A 474 6.06 -5.68 17.27
N THR A 475 5.71 -6.96 17.18
CA THR A 475 4.78 -7.46 16.16
C THR A 475 3.34 -7.08 16.48
N LEU A 476 2.65 -6.52 15.49
CA LEU A 476 1.23 -6.20 15.62
C LEU A 476 0.37 -7.47 15.55
N THR A 477 -0.45 -7.65 16.58
CA THR A 477 -1.47 -8.69 16.68
C THR A 477 -2.83 -8.05 16.93
N TYR A 478 -3.92 -8.81 16.77
CA TYR A 478 -5.25 -8.32 17.13
C TYR A 478 -5.34 -7.85 18.59
N ASN A 479 -4.63 -8.52 19.51
CA ASN A 479 -4.54 -8.09 20.90
C ASN A 479 -3.81 -6.74 21.04
N SER A 480 -2.74 -6.52 20.28
CA SER A 480 -2.05 -5.23 20.23
C SER A 480 -2.98 -4.11 19.72
N ILE A 481 -3.82 -4.40 18.72
CA ILE A 481 -4.82 -3.45 18.20
C ILE A 481 -5.87 -3.12 19.26
N VAL A 482 -6.44 -4.12 19.92
CA VAL A 482 -7.45 -3.90 20.98
C VAL A 482 -6.87 -3.04 22.10
N LYS A 483 -5.64 -3.34 22.55
CA LYS A 483 -4.94 -2.52 23.54
C LYS A 483 -4.72 -1.08 23.06
N ALA A 484 -4.29 -0.91 21.82
CA ALA A 484 -4.10 0.43 21.23
C ALA A 484 -5.41 1.21 21.15
N ILE A 485 -6.52 0.56 20.78
CA ILE A 485 -7.86 1.18 20.75
C ILE A 485 -8.30 1.59 22.16
N ILE A 486 -8.09 0.73 23.17
CA ILE A 486 -8.44 1.06 24.56
C ILE A 486 -7.65 2.26 25.06
N ILE A 487 -6.33 2.28 24.83
CA ILE A 487 -5.46 3.42 25.18
C ILE A 487 -5.93 4.67 24.45
N TYR A 488 -6.25 4.55 23.16
CA TYR A 488 -6.73 5.65 22.35
C TYR A 488 -8.06 6.23 22.86
N ILE A 489 -9.03 5.38 23.18
CA ILE A 489 -10.32 5.80 23.76
C ILE A 489 -10.09 6.47 25.12
N GLY A 490 -9.26 5.88 25.98
CA GLY A 490 -8.93 6.45 27.29
C GLY A 490 -8.27 7.82 27.19
N PHE A 491 -7.34 8.00 26.25
CA PHE A 491 -6.69 9.28 25.99
C PHE A 491 -7.65 10.32 25.44
N LEU A 492 -8.57 9.91 24.56
CA LEU A 492 -9.60 10.78 24.00
C LEU A 492 -10.60 11.24 25.08
N ILE A 493 -11.03 10.34 25.97
CA ILE A 493 -11.86 10.68 27.14
C ILE A 493 -11.12 11.67 28.04
N TYR A 494 -9.85 11.41 28.36
CA TYR A 494 -9.03 12.31 29.18
C TYR A 494 -8.89 13.71 28.57
N ILE A 495 -8.63 13.80 27.27
CA ILE A 495 -8.58 15.08 26.56
C ILE A 495 -9.93 15.79 26.65
N LEU A 496 -11.03 15.10 26.31
CA LEU A 496 -12.36 15.71 26.33
C LEU A 496 -12.75 16.21 27.73
N ASP A 497 -12.48 15.42 28.77
CA ASP A 497 -12.72 15.81 30.17
C ASP A 497 -11.90 17.03 30.58
N HIS A 498 -10.61 17.07 30.24
CA HIS A 498 -9.75 18.20 30.57
C HIS A 498 -10.20 19.49 29.86
N PHE A 499 -10.58 19.41 28.58
CA PHE A 499 -11.06 20.58 27.84
C PHE A 499 -12.45 21.03 28.29
N HIS A 500 -13.37 20.11 28.62
CA HIS A 500 -14.68 20.46 29.15
C HIS A 500 -14.55 21.25 30.47
N ASN A 501 -13.68 20.79 31.38
CA ASN A 501 -13.43 21.46 32.65
C ASN A 501 -12.72 22.81 32.50
N VAL A 502 -11.92 23.03 31.45
CA VAL A 502 -11.27 24.34 31.19
C VAL A 502 -12.26 25.35 30.63
N TYR A 503 -13.15 24.96 29.72
CA TYR A 503 -14.14 25.87 29.13
C TYR A 503 -15.31 26.23 30.06
N GLU A 504 -15.64 25.39 31.06
CA GLU A 504 -16.64 25.73 32.09
C GLU A 504 -16.11 26.72 33.15
N TYR A 505 -14.79 26.85 33.31
CA TYR A 505 -14.21 27.80 34.28
C TYR A 505 -14.05 29.23 33.74
N ASP A 506 -14.11 29.41 32.41
CA ASP A 506 -14.01 30.71 31.73
C ASP A 506 -15.37 31.29 31.28
N GLN A 507 -16.49 30.65 31.65
CA GLN A 507 -17.86 31.18 31.57
C GLN A 507 -18.33 31.63 32.96
#